data_AF-A0A0E0JPI5-F1
#
_entry.id   AF-A0A0E0JPI5-F1
#
_cell.length_a   1.000
_cell.length_b   1.000
_cell.length_c   1.000
_cell.angle_alpha   90.00
_cell.angle_beta   90.00
_cell.angle_gamma   90.00
#
_symmetry.space_group_name_H-M   'P 1'
#
loop_
_entity.id
_entity.type
_entity.pdbx_description
1 polymer ?
#
loop_
_entity_poly.entity_id
_entity_poly.type
_entity_poly.pdbx_seq_one_letter_code
_entity_poly.pdbx_strand_id
1 'polypeptide(L)'
;MNLGNIFYVAPELRCGLTTDKVDIYSIGAMYLEIFLPFHDRFKGLYALMSGNYSSGWANYAVDVEFLMKLTSLDPSDRLSINEVLVN
;
A
#
# COMPACT_ATOMS: atom_id res chain seq x y z
N MET A 1 -13.14 -16.95 -8.61
CA MET A 1 -12.00 -16.87 -7.69
C MET A 1 -12.14 -15.57 -6.91
N ASN A 2 -12.32 -15.62 -5.60
CA ASN A 2 -12.33 -14.42 -4.77
C ASN A 2 -10.87 -14.07 -4.47
N LEU A 3 -10.36 -12.97 -5.05
CA LEU A 3 -8.98 -12.51 -4.86
C LEU A 3 -8.78 -11.76 -3.53
N GLY A 4 -9.85 -11.58 -2.74
CA GLY A 4 -9.86 -10.75 -1.56
C GLY A 4 -10.53 -9.40 -1.80
N ASN A 5 -10.42 -8.49 -0.83
CA ASN A 5 -10.98 -7.15 -0.95
C ASN A 5 -10.11 -6.30 -1.89
N ILE A 6 -10.73 -5.78 -2.96
CA ILE A 6 -10.06 -5.10 -4.06
C ILE A 6 -9.13 -3.95 -3.66
N PHE A 7 -9.35 -3.32 -2.49
CA PHE A 7 -8.51 -2.22 -2.02
C PHE A 7 -7.20 -2.64 -1.35
N TYR A 8 -7.09 -3.90 -0.94
CA TYR A 8 -5.89 -4.44 -0.30
C TYR A 8 -5.13 -5.38 -1.22
N VAL A 9 -5.75 -5.81 -2.33
CA VAL A 9 -5.13 -6.70 -3.31
C VAL A 9 -4.09 -5.96 -4.12
N ALA A 10 -2.85 -6.45 -4.04
CA ALA A 10 -1.72 -5.97 -4.83
C ALA A 10 -2.01 -6.00 -6.35
N PRO A 11 -1.54 -5.01 -7.13
CA PRO A 11 -1.85 -4.93 -8.56
C PRO A 11 -1.47 -6.19 -9.35
N GLU A 12 -0.31 -6.77 -9.07
CA GLU A 12 0.24 -7.92 -9.79
C GLU A 12 -0.53 -9.22 -9.52
N LEU A 13 -1.20 -9.33 -8.36
CA LEU A 13 -2.03 -10.49 -8.03
C LEU A 13 -3.24 -10.59 -8.97
N ARG A 14 -3.71 -9.47 -9.52
CA ARG A 14 -4.78 -9.41 -10.53
C ARG A 14 -4.37 -10.04 -11.86
N CYS A 15 -3.07 -10.04 -12.14
CA CYS A 15 -2.46 -10.69 -13.29
C CYS A 15 -2.04 -12.14 -12.99
N GLY A 16 -2.33 -12.66 -11.79
CA GLY A 16 -1.96 -14.00 -11.36
C GLY A 16 -0.53 -14.14 -10.84
N LEU A 17 0.22 -13.05 -10.68
CA LEU A 17 1.55 -13.09 -10.09
C LEU A 17 1.44 -13.10 -8.57
N THR A 18 1.86 -14.21 -7.95
CA THR A 18 1.84 -14.39 -6.50
C THR A 18 3.26 -14.44 -5.98
N THR A 19 3.61 -13.52 -5.09
CA THR A 19 4.89 -13.42 -4.39
C THR A 19 4.62 -13.09 -2.92
N ASP A 20 5.65 -13.12 -2.07
CA ASP A 20 5.57 -12.62 -0.69
C ASP A 20 5.26 -11.11 -0.61
N LYS A 21 5.54 -10.37 -1.68
CA LYS A 21 5.31 -8.92 -1.78
C LYS A 21 3.84 -8.51 -1.88
N VAL A 22 2.93 -9.44 -2.19
CA VAL A 22 1.48 -9.15 -2.24
C VAL A 22 0.93 -8.85 -0.83
N ASP A 23 1.51 -9.51 0.19
CA ASP A 23 1.14 -9.29 1.59
C ASP A 23 1.69 -7.95 2.09
N ILE A 24 2.90 -7.57 1.66
CA ILE A 24 3.51 -6.27 1.99
C ILE A 24 2.65 -5.10 1.48
N TYR A 25 2.13 -5.22 0.25
CA TYR A 25 1.19 -4.23 -0.28
C TYR A 25 -0.09 -4.15 0.55
N SER A 26 -0.65 -5.30 0.93
CA SER A 26 -1.85 -5.38 1.76
C SER A 26 -1.63 -4.71 3.12
N ILE A 27 -0.45 -4.90 3.73
CA ILE A 27 -0.02 -4.22 4.96
C ILE A 27 0.03 -2.70 4.75
N GLY A 28 0.58 -2.23 3.65
CA GLY A 28 0.60 -0.80 3.33
C GLY A 28 -0.79 -0.20 3.17
N ALA A 29 -1.72 -0.89 2.50
CA ALA A 29 -3.11 -0.45 2.39
C ALA A 29 -3.81 -0.38 3.76
N MET A 30 -3.57 -1.35 4.65
CA MET A 30 -4.05 -1.29 6.04
C MET A 30 -3.39 -0.16 6.84
N TYR A 31 -2.09 0.06 6.65
CA TYR A 31 -1.34 1.13 7.31
C TYR A 31 -1.90 2.51 6.95
N LEU A 32 -2.17 2.76 5.67
CA LEU A 32 -2.87 3.97 5.23
C LEU A 32 -4.20 4.15 5.98
N GLU A 33 -5.01 3.09 6.06
CA GLU A 33 -6.34 3.16 6.65
C GLU A 33 -6.33 3.42 8.16
N ILE A 34 -5.32 2.89 8.87
CA ILE A 34 -5.23 2.98 10.33
C ILE A 34 -4.55 4.27 10.77
N PHE A 35 -3.49 4.70 10.09
CA PHE A 35 -2.58 5.73 10.61
C PHE A 35 -2.65 7.07 9.89
N LEU A 36 -3.09 7.11 8.62
CA LEU A 36 -3.11 8.34 7.84
C LEU A 36 -4.53 8.90 7.72
N PRO A 37 -4.71 10.23 7.85
CA PRO A 37 -6.02 10.83 7.78
C PRO A 37 -6.53 10.87 6.33
N PHE A 38 -7.79 10.53 6.12
CA PHE A 38 -8.50 10.78 4.87
C PHE A 38 -9.95 11.16 5.16
N HIS A 39 -10.49 12.09 4.37
CA HIS A 39 -11.92 12.44 4.44
C HIS A 39 -12.81 11.40 3.75
N ASP A 40 -12.24 10.63 2.82
CA ASP A 40 -12.94 9.64 2.03
C ASP A 40 -12.04 8.42 1.85
N ARG A 41 -12.42 7.32 2.52
CA ARG A 41 -11.71 6.05 2.51
C ARG A 41 -11.52 5.52 1.09
N PHE A 42 -12.57 5.61 0.27
CA PHE A 42 -12.55 5.08 -1.08
C PHE A 42 -11.55 5.87 -1.93
N LYS A 43 -11.56 7.20 -1.85
CA LYS A 43 -10.59 8.03 -2.57
C LYS A 43 -9.15 7.77 -2.13
N GLY A 44 -8.91 7.61 -0.82
CA GLY A 44 -7.58 7.30 -0.29
C GLY A 44 -7.02 5.98 -0.84
N LEU A 45 -7.79 4.90 -0.71
CA LEU A 45 -7.38 3.58 -1.19
C LEU A 45 -7.31 3.51 -2.73
N TYR A 46 -8.19 4.21 -3.45
CA TYR A 46 -8.13 4.28 -4.91
C TYR A 46 -6.89 5.05 -5.40
N ALA A 47 -6.52 6.13 -4.72
CA ALA A 47 -5.30 6.88 -5.03
C ALA A 47 -4.05 6.01 -4.84
N LEU A 48 -3.99 5.27 -3.73
CA LEU A 48 -2.94 4.28 -3.46
C LEU A 48 -2.80 3.23 -4.57
N MET A 49 -3.92 2.66 -5.03
CA MET A 49 -3.95 1.69 -6.14
C MET A 49 -3.39 2.27 -7.45
N SER A 50 -3.44 3.59 -7.60
CA SER A 50 -2.94 4.30 -8.78
C SER A 50 -1.52 4.84 -8.57
N GLY A 51 -0.85 4.53 -7.44
CA GLY A 51 0.45 5.09 -7.08
C GLY A 51 0.42 6.61 -6.80
N ASN A 52 -0.75 7.17 -6.54
CA ASN A 52 -0.93 8.59 -6.28
C ASN A 52 -1.05 8.84 -4.76
N TYR A 53 -0.02 9.47 -4.20
CA TYR A 53 0.02 9.80 -2.78
C TYR A 53 -0.50 11.22 -2.59
N SER A 54 -1.64 11.35 -1.90
CA SER A 54 -2.39 12.60 -1.78
C SER A 54 -1.57 13.71 -1.11
N SER A 55 -1.70 14.94 -1.59
CA SER A 55 -1.11 16.14 -0.98
C SER A 55 -1.63 16.42 0.45
N GLY A 56 -2.75 15.81 0.84
CA GLY A 56 -3.31 15.92 2.18
C GLY A 56 -2.45 15.31 3.29
N TRP A 57 -1.40 14.54 2.95
CA TRP A 57 -0.51 13.89 3.91
C TRP A 57 0.84 14.60 4.07
N ALA A 58 0.97 15.85 3.62
CA ALA A 58 2.23 16.59 3.68
C ALA A 58 2.85 16.65 5.09
N ASN A 59 2.01 16.67 6.14
CA ASN A 59 2.47 16.69 7.55
C ASN A 59 2.90 15.31 8.08
N TYR A 60 2.73 14.24 7.30
CA TYR A 60 3.04 12.85 7.63
C TYR A 60 4.14 12.31 6.72
N ALA A 61 5.13 13.14 6.38
CA ALA A 61 6.12 12.84 5.35
C ALA A 61 6.85 11.50 5.59
N VAL A 62 7.16 11.16 6.85
CA VAL A 62 7.81 9.89 7.22
C VAL A 62 6.87 8.70 6.99
N ASP A 63 5.62 8.79 7.46
CA ASP A 63 4.62 7.74 7.27
C ASP A 63 4.28 7.56 5.79
N VAL A 64 4.27 8.63 5.01
CA VAL A 64 4.06 8.59 3.56
C VAL A 64 5.24 7.93 2.86
N GLU A 65 6.48 8.25 3.24
CA GLU A 65 7.66 7.57 2.67
C GLU A 65 7.63 6.07 2.97
N PHE A 66 7.28 5.69 4.21
CA PHE A 66 7.13 4.30 4.59
C PHE A 66 6.00 3.61 3.80
N LEU A 67 4.83 4.25 3.71
CA LEU A 67 3.71 3.77 2.90
C LEU A 67 4.14 3.55 1.44
N MET A 68 4.86 4.50 0.83
CA MET A 68 5.37 4.37 -0.55
C MET A 68 6.24 3.12 -0.72
N LYS A 69 7.12 2.83 0.25
CA LYS A 69 7.98 1.64 0.24
C LYS A 69 7.20 0.35 0.49
N LEU A 70 6.04 0.38 1.16
CA LEU A 70 5.16 -0.77 1.29
C LEU A 70 4.32 -1.01 0.03
N THR A 71 3.91 0.05 -0.66
CA THR A 71 2.87 0.00 -1.70
C THR A 71 3.37 0.34 -3.10
N SER A 72 4.69 0.23 -3.35
CA SER A 72 5.23 0.42 -4.70
C SER A 72 4.50 -0.45 -5.73
N LEU A 73 4.26 0.10 -6.92
CA LEU A 73 3.58 -0.64 -7.99
C LEU A 73 4.47 -1.76 -8.55
N ASP A 74 5.79 -1.56 -8.53
CA ASP A 74 6.75 -2.63 -8.78
C ASP A 74 6.99 -3.42 -7.48
N PRO A 75 6.66 -4.72 -7.43
CA PRO A 75 6.89 -5.55 -6.25
C PRO A 75 8.36 -5.62 -5.82
N SER A 76 9.33 -5.45 -6.74
CA SER A 76 10.75 -5.50 -6.37
C SER A 76 11.21 -4.31 -5.53
N ASP A 77 10.51 -3.17 -5.67
CA ASP A 77 10.81 -1.95 -4.93
C ASP A 77 10.18 -1.93 -3.54
N ARG A 78 9.29 -2.90 -3.25
CA ARG A 78 8.66 -3.00 -1.93
C ARG A 78 9.65 -3.54 -0.90
N LEU A 79 9.51 -3.11 0.35
CA LEU A 79 10.23 -3.69 1.48
C LEU A 79 10.00 -5.20 1.58
N SER A 80 10.98 -5.92 2.09
CA SER A 80 10.81 -7.27 2.65
C SER A 80 10.19 -7.18 4.04
N ILE A 81 9.61 -8.28 4.51
CA ILE A 81 9.03 -8.31 5.85
C ILE A 81 10.05 -8.00 6.95
N ASN A 82 11.31 -8.38 6.77
CA ASN A 82 12.37 -8.08 7.73
C ASN A 82 12.66 -6.58 7.80
N GLU A 83 12.62 -5.88 6.67
CA GLU A 83 12.80 -4.42 6.62
C GLU A 83 11.61 -3.67 7.21
N VAL A 84 10.40 -4.22 7.09
CA VAL A 84 9.19 -3.69 7.74
C VAL A 84 9.30 -3.74 9.27
N LEU A 85 9.89 -4.81 9.83
CA LEU A 85 9.98 -5.01 11.29
C LEU A 85 11.05 -4.15 11.99
N VAL A 86 11.96 -3.54 11.22
CA VAL A 86 13.08 -2.75 11.76
C VAL A 86 13.00 -1.25 11.39
N ASN A 87 11.93 -0.84 10.69
CA ASN A 87 11.52 0.56 10.57
C ASN A 87 10.63 0.94 11.75
#